data_AF-A0AAV5MDB2-F1
#
_entry.id   AF-A0AAV5MDB2-F1
#
_cell.length_a   1.000
_cell.length_b   1.000
_cell.length_c   1.000
_cell.angle_alpha   90.00
_cell.angle_beta   90.00
_cell.angle_gamma   90.00
#
_symmetry.space_group_name_H-M   'P 1'
#
loop_
_entity.id
_entity.type
_entity.pdbx_description
1 polymer ?
#
loop_
_entity_poly.entity_id
_entity_poly.type
_entity_poly.pdbx_seq_one_letter_code
_entity_poly.pdbx_strand_id
1 'polypeptide(L)'
;MRYYFSIKIYEYSFLTIVISAAGKLPKNNRISWRGDSGLSDGINDTNFFKAGLVGGYYDAGDNTKFHFPMSFAMTMLSWSVIEYDQKYRSNGVRPHSGTHQMCTDYLLLTFNSSATKIDSIYSQVGGSQNGSRIPDDHTCWMRPEDMDYKRPVQIANAGSDLAGEMAATLAAASIVFRDNDAYSKKLIKGAETLFAFARDPGRRRRYSVGNSFIEPYYNSCGYYDEYMWGAAWLYYATDNNTYISIHLLIRSICGGITPPSRTRELGSSRTQALGFSWR
;
A
#
# COMPACT_ATOMS: atom_id res chain seq x y z
N MET A 1 28.85 5.36 -20.32
CA MET A 1 27.92 4.22 -20.52
C MET A 1 27.19 3.75 -19.25
N ARG A 2 27.76 3.78 -18.04
CA ARG A 2 27.07 3.31 -16.81
C ARG A 2 25.84 4.15 -16.37
N TYR A 3 25.84 5.46 -16.62
CA TYR A 3 24.73 6.35 -16.22
C TYR A 3 23.46 6.20 -17.06
N TYR A 4 23.58 5.97 -18.37
CA TYR A 4 22.43 5.81 -19.28
C TYR A 4 21.60 4.55 -18.99
N PHE A 5 22.25 3.48 -18.52
CA PHE A 5 21.55 2.23 -18.21
C PHE A 5 20.69 2.36 -16.95
N SER A 6 21.17 3.10 -15.95
CA SER A 6 20.48 3.29 -14.68
C SER A 6 19.19 4.12 -14.83
N ILE A 7 19.22 5.21 -15.61
CA ILE A 7 18.05 6.08 -15.86
C ILE A 7 16.92 5.33 -16.54
N LYS A 8 17.25 4.58 -17.60
CA LYS A 8 16.27 3.77 -18.33
C LYS A 8 15.62 2.72 -17.43
N ILE A 9 16.38 2.08 -16.55
CA ILE A 9 15.83 1.09 -15.61
C ILE A 9 14.79 1.73 -14.69
N TYR A 10 15.04 2.93 -14.13
CA TYR A 10 14.04 3.62 -13.31
C TYR A 10 12.77 3.93 -14.12
N GLU A 11 12.92 4.49 -15.32
CA GLU A 11 11.76 4.81 -16.17
C GLU A 11 10.96 3.55 -16.55
N TYR A 12 11.64 2.45 -16.86
CA TYR A 12 10.99 1.17 -17.15
C TYR A 12 10.30 0.58 -15.91
N SER A 13 10.88 0.67 -14.71
CA SER A 13 10.24 0.20 -13.49
C SER A 13 8.94 0.95 -13.20
N PHE A 14 8.92 2.28 -13.39
CA PHE A 14 7.67 3.05 -13.28
C PHE A 14 6.67 2.67 -14.37
N LEU A 15 7.14 2.44 -15.60
CA LEU A 15 6.29 1.99 -16.70
C LEU A 15 5.67 0.61 -16.42
N THR A 16 6.40 -0.31 -15.78
CA THR A 16 5.89 -1.63 -15.37
C THR A 16 4.72 -1.53 -14.38
N ILE A 17 4.67 -0.49 -13.55
CA ILE A 17 3.52 -0.30 -12.66
C ILE A 17 2.34 0.28 -13.45
N VAL A 18 2.60 1.23 -14.37
CA VAL A 18 1.55 1.83 -15.20
C VAL A 18 0.90 0.81 -16.14
N ILE A 19 1.63 -0.20 -16.64
CA ILE A 19 1.02 -1.28 -17.47
C ILE A 19 0.04 -2.16 -16.69
N SER A 20 0.03 -2.11 -15.36
CA SER A 20 -0.91 -2.86 -14.51
C SER A 20 -2.05 -1.98 -14.01
N ALA A 21 -2.11 -0.70 -14.40
CA ALA A 21 -3.16 0.21 -13.94
C ALA A 21 -4.55 -0.28 -14.36
N ALA A 22 -5.52 -0.20 -13.45
CA ALA A 22 -6.92 -0.53 -13.69
C ALA A 22 -7.78 0.73 -13.65
N GLY A 23 -9.03 0.64 -14.13
CA GLY A 23 -9.95 1.76 -14.17
C GLY A 23 -9.76 2.64 -15.41
N LYS A 24 -10.04 3.93 -15.26
CA LYS A 24 -9.84 4.91 -16.33
C LYS A 24 -8.38 5.31 -16.41
N LEU A 25 -7.77 5.12 -17.57
CA LEU A 25 -6.37 5.48 -17.79
C LEU A 25 -6.24 6.99 -18.09
N PRO A 26 -5.11 7.62 -17.70
CA PRO A 26 -4.85 9.02 -18.04
C PRO A 26 -4.86 9.26 -19.55
N LYS A 27 -5.38 10.41 -20.00
CA LYS A 27 -5.41 10.79 -21.44
C LYS A 27 -4.03 10.80 -22.10
N ASN A 28 -2.98 11.01 -21.32
CA ASN A 28 -1.58 11.02 -21.74
C ASN A 28 -0.85 9.69 -21.46
N ASN A 29 -1.60 8.58 -21.38
CA ASN A 29 -1.02 7.25 -21.21
C ASN A 29 -0.03 6.94 -22.36
N ARG A 30 1.20 6.59 -22.00
CA ARG A 30 2.27 6.26 -22.97
C ARG A 30 2.15 4.83 -23.51
N ILE A 31 1.26 4.01 -22.94
CA ILE A 31 1.08 2.59 -23.27
C ILE A 31 -0.16 2.43 -24.15
N SER A 32 0.03 2.46 -25.47
CA SER A 32 -1.06 2.52 -26.46
C SER A 32 -1.93 1.26 -26.54
N TRP A 33 -1.44 0.12 -26.05
CA TRP A 33 -2.15 -1.16 -26.10
C TRP A 33 -3.00 -1.44 -24.85
N ARG A 34 -2.91 -0.60 -23.82
CA ARG A 34 -3.78 -0.65 -22.63
C ARG A 34 -4.95 0.32 -22.80
N GLY A 35 -6.14 -0.11 -22.41
CA GLY A 35 -7.37 0.68 -22.38
C GLY A 35 -8.03 0.71 -21.01
N ASP A 36 -9.15 1.42 -20.93
CA ASP A 36 -9.96 1.52 -19.71
C ASP A 36 -10.56 0.16 -19.36
N SER A 37 -10.44 -0.26 -18.10
CA SER A 37 -10.85 -1.60 -17.65
C SER A 37 -11.43 -1.60 -16.22
N GLY A 38 -12.18 -2.64 -15.84
CA GLY A 38 -12.71 -2.76 -14.46
C GLY A 38 -13.60 -1.58 -14.04
N LEU A 39 -14.34 -0.98 -14.97
CA LEU A 39 -15.14 0.23 -14.75
C LEU A 39 -16.39 0.00 -13.90
N SER A 40 -16.77 -1.26 -13.68
CA SER A 40 -17.91 -1.66 -12.85
C SER A 40 -17.47 -2.20 -11.47
N ASP A 41 -16.18 -2.14 -11.16
CA ASP A 41 -15.63 -2.63 -9.89
C ASP A 41 -16.31 -1.94 -8.71
N GLY A 42 -16.92 -2.73 -7.82
CA GLY A 42 -17.59 -2.23 -6.62
C GLY A 42 -18.83 -1.36 -6.86
N ILE A 43 -19.35 -1.24 -8.08
CA ILE A 43 -20.51 -0.37 -8.36
C ILE A 43 -21.80 -0.85 -7.69
N ASN A 44 -21.96 -2.16 -7.57
CA ASN A 44 -23.11 -2.81 -6.96
C ASN A 44 -22.92 -3.10 -5.47
N ASP A 45 -21.77 -2.73 -4.89
CA ASP A 45 -21.55 -2.93 -3.47
C ASP A 45 -22.09 -1.75 -2.67
N THR A 46 -23.29 -1.93 -2.11
CA THR A 46 -23.98 -0.93 -1.28
C THR A 46 -23.64 -1.05 0.20
N ASN A 47 -22.76 -1.98 0.57
CA ASN A 47 -22.63 -2.47 1.94
C ASN A 47 -21.78 -1.57 2.85
N PHE A 48 -20.92 -0.71 2.30
CA PHE A 48 -19.72 -0.36 3.04
C PHE A 48 -19.48 1.10 3.41
N PHE A 49 -19.72 2.07 2.54
CA PHE A 49 -19.81 3.52 2.84
C PHE A 49 -19.80 4.36 1.54
N LYS A 50 -19.34 3.79 0.42
CA LYS A 50 -19.35 4.41 -0.90
C LYS A 50 -19.31 3.34 -1.99
N ALA A 51 -20.13 3.50 -3.03
CA ALA A 51 -20.07 2.65 -4.21
C ALA A 51 -18.87 3.01 -5.10
N GLY A 52 -18.28 2.00 -5.74
CA GLY A 52 -17.25 2.16 -6.76
C GLY A 52 -15.81 2.02 -6.25
N LEU A 53 -15.12 1.01 -6.79
CA LEU A 53 -13.71 0.67 -6.58
C LEU A 53 -12.96 0.64 -7.92
N VAL A 54 -13.24 1.65 -8.75
CA VAL A 54 -12.57 1.86 -10.04
C VAL A 54 -11.21 2.52 -9.80
N GLY A 55 -10.16 2.01 -10.44
CA GLY A 55 -8.78 2.48 -10.24
C GLY A 55 -7.87 1.39 -9.67
N GLY A 56 -6.72 1.79 -9.14
CA GLY A 56 -5.73 0.89 -8.54
C GLY A 56 -4.93 0.11 -9.58
N TYR A 57 -4.35 -1.01 -9.17
CA TYR A 57 -3.50 -1.85 -10.00
C TYR A 57 -3.96 -3.30 -9.97
N TYR A 58 -3.83 -3.97 -11.11
CA TYR A 58 -3.83 -5.42 -11.14
C TYR A 58 -2.51 -5.94 -10.57
N ASP A 59 -2.58 -7.10 -9.94
CA ASP A 59 -1.47 -7.62 -9.15
C ASP A 59 -0.32 -8.15 -10.02
N ALA A 60 -0.65 -8.99 -11.00
CA ALA A 60 0.34 -9.66 -11.83
C ALA A 60 -0.12 -9.77 -13.29
N GLY A 61 -0.21 -10.99 -13.81
CA GLY A 61 -0.77 -11.30 -15.13
C GLY A 61 -2.28 -11.59 -15.10
N ASP A 62 -2.90 -11.52 -13.94
CA ASP A 62 -4.34 -11.60 -13.75
C ASP A 62 -4.96 -10.19 -13.67
N ASN A 63 -6.28 -10.11 -13.54
CA ASN A 63 -6.99 -8.85 -13.34
C ASN A 63 -7.49 -8.68 -11.89
N THR A 64 -6.91 -9.41 -10.94
CA THR A 64 -7.24 -9.28 -9.51
C THR A 64 -6.56 -8.07 -8.91
N LYS A 65 -7.27 -7.33 -8.07
CA LYS A 65 -6.70 -6.23 -7.26
C LYS A 65 -6.47 -6.73 -5.85
N PHE A 66 -5.31 -7.33 -5.59
CA PHE A 66 -4.91 -7.70 -4.23
C PHE A 66 -4.38 -6.47 -3.50
N HIS A 67 -5.09 -5.99 -2.48
CA HIS A 67 -4.73 -4.71 -1.84
C HIS A 67 -3.46 -4.79 -1.00
N PHE A 68 -3.15 -5.96 -0.43
CA PHE A 68 -1.96 -6.14 0.41
C PHE A 68 -0.65 -6.01 -0.38
N PRO A 69 -0.38 -6.81 -1.44
CA PRO A 69 0.82 -6.63 -2.27
C PRO A 69 0.83 -5.31 -3.03
N MET A 70 -0.33 -4.78 -3.46
CA MET A 70 -0.42 -3.44 -4.06
C MET A 70 0.09 -2.36 -3.10
N SER A 71 -0.35 -2.42 -1.84
CA SER A 71 0.08 -1.47 -0.80
C SER A 71 1.59 -1.62 -0.55
N PHE A 72 2.07 -2.84 -0.35
CA PHE A 72 3.51 -3.11 -0.17
C PHE A 72 4.36 -2.54 -1.31
N ALA A 73 4.01 -2.85 -2.56
CA ALA A 73 4.72 -2.36 -3.73
C ALA A 73 4.76 -0.82 -3.78
N MET A 74 3.66 -0.16 -3.41
CA MET A 74 3.56 1.29 -3.41
C MET A 74 4.31 1.93 -2.22
N THR A 75 4.34 1.29 -1.05
CA THR A 75 5.17 1.72 0.08
C THR A 75 6.64 1.69 -0.32
N MET A 76 7.09 0.59 -0.94
CA MET A 76 8.48 0.44 -1.40
C MET A 76 8.84 1.43 -2.51
N LEU A 77 7.92 1.71 -3.43
CA LEU A 77 8.10 2.73 -4.45
C LEU A 77 8.25 4.12 -3.84
N SER A 78 7.36 4.46 -2.90
CA SER A 78 7.41 5.72 -2.15
C SER A 78 8.71 5.86 -1.38
N TRP A 79 9.16 4.80 -0.71
CA TRP A 79 10.44 4.78 -0.01
C TRP A 79 11.62 5.04 -0.95
N SER A 80 11.65 4.37 -2.10
CA SER A 80 12.68 4.61 -3.12
C SER A 80 12.73 6.08 -3.51
N VAL A 81 11.57 6.69 -3.75
CA VAL A 81 11.46 8.11 -4.10
C VAL A 81 11.97 9.02 -2.99
N ILE A 82 11.65 8.71 -1.73
CA ILE A 82 12.09 9.52 -0.59
C ILE A 82 13.61 9.42 -0.40
N GLU A 83 14.17 8.21 -0.45
CA GLU A 83 15.60 7.96 -0.24
C GLU A 83 16.45 8.52 -1.38
N TYR A 84 15.96 8.41 -2.62
CA TYR A 84 16.71 8.76 -3.83
C TYR A 84 16.14 9.97 -4.56
N ASP A 85 15.43 10.88 -3.89
CA ASP A 85 14.74 12.04 -4.48
C ASP A 85 15.66 12.86 -5.41
N GLN A 86 16.90 13.11 -4.98
CA GLN A 86 17.89 13.83 -5.78
C GLN A 86 18.17 13.14 -7.13
N LYS A 87 18.25 11.81 -7.14
CA LYS A 87 18.47 11.03 -8.37
C LYS A 87 17.26 11.11 -9.28
N TYR A 88 16.06 10.95 -8.74
CA TYR A 88 14.82 11.09 -9.51
C TYR A 88 14.71 12.47 -10.17
N ARG A 89 14.93 13.54 -9.39
CA ARG A 89 14.94 14.92 -9.89
C ARG A 89 16.01 15.15 -10.96
N SER A 90 17.23 14.67 -10.77
CA SER A 90 18.33 14.84 -11.74
C SER A 90 18.05 14.14 -13.08
N ASN A 91 17.24 13.08 -13.05
CA ASN A 91 16.88 12.29 -14.23
C ASN A 91 15.57 12.76 -14.88
N GLY A 92 14.96 13.85 -14.40
CA GLY A 92 13.68 14.36 -14.91
C GLY A 92 12.47 13.48 -14.59
N VAL A 93 12.65 12.43 -13.79
CA VAL A 93 11.56 11.59 -13.29
C VAL A 93 10.93 12.32 -12.11
N ARG A 94 9.66 12.73 -12.25
CA ARG A 94 8.96 13.44 -11.18
C ARG A 94 8.63 12.45 -10.04
N PRO A 95 9.08 12.71 -8.80
CA PRO A 95 8.74 11.93 -7.59
C PRO A 95 7.24 11.65 -7.44
N HIS A 96 6.44 12.66 -7.76
CA HIS A 96 4.98 12.67 -7.72
C HIS A 96 4.35 12.03 -8.97
N SER A 97 4.93 10.95 -9.48
CA SER A 97 4.43 10.31 -10.70
C SER A 97 2.95 9.95 -10.53
N GLY A 98 2.16 10.08 -11.60
CA GLY A 98 0.74 9.72 -11.59
C GLY A 98 0.49 8.32 -11.05
N THR A 99 1.49 7.44 -11.11
CA THR A 99 1.52 6.12 -10.50
C THR A 99 1.18 6.12 -9.01
N HIS A 100 1.86 6.95 -8.21
CA HIS A 100 1.61 7.01 -6.77
C HIS A 100 0.20 7.51 -6.48
N GLN A 101 -0.18 8.59 -7.17
CA GLN A 101 -1.48 9.22 -7.00
C GLN A 101 -2.62 8.25 -7.34
N MET A 102 -2.50 7.48 -8.45
CA MET A 102 -3.49 6.47 -8.83
C MET A 102 -3.65 5.38 -7.76
N CYS A 103 -2.55 4.97 -7.11
CA CYS A 103 -2.61 4.00 -6.02
C CYS A 103 -3.29 4.58 -4.79
N THR A 104 -2.85 5.75 -4.34
CA THR A 104 -3.34 6.35 -3.10
C THR A 104 -4.78 6.81 -3.23
N ASP A 105 -5.17 7.35 -4.39
CA ASP A 105 -6.57 7.69 -4.66
C ASP A 105 -7.46 6.45 -4.63
N TYR A 106 -6.98 5.32 -5.16
CA TYR A 106 -7.67 4.04 -5.08
C TYR A 106 -7.78 3.52 -3.64
N LEU A 107 -6.68 3.48 -2.88
CA LEU A 107 -6.70 3.03 -1.49
C LEU A 107 -7.62 3.89 -0.62
N LEU A 108 -7.73 5.19 -0.88
CA LEU A 108 -8.69 6.06 -0.18
C LEU A 108 -10.17 5.72 -0.50
N LEU A 109 -10.45 4.94 -1.56
CA LEU A 109 -11.78 4.39 -1.84
C LEU A 109 -12.03 3.08 -1.11
N THR A 110 -11.01 2.42 -0.54
CA THR A 110 -11.17 1.08 0.04
C THR A 110 -11.68 1.11 1.49
N PHE A 111 -11.80 2.29 2.09
CA PHE A 111 -12.30 2.52 3.44
C PHE A 111 -12.86 3.94 3.57
N ASN A 112 -13.65 4.23 4.61
CA ASN A 112 -14.17 5.57 4.82
C ASN A 112 -13.04 6.52 5.25
N SER A 113 -12.32 7.07 4.27
CA SER A 113 -11.13 7.90 4.49
C SER A 113 -11.40 9.21 5.21
N SER A 114 -12.66 9.64 5.26
CA SER A 114 -13.09 10.84 5.97
C SER A 114 -13.42 10.58 7.44
N ALA A 115 -13.61 9.31 7.83
CA ALA A 115 -13.90 8.94 9.20
C ALA A 115 -12.61 8.88 10.05
N THR A 116 -12.77 9.04 11.36
CA THR A 116 -11.70 8.85 12.37
C THR A 116 -11.58 7.40 12.83
N LYS A 117 -12.68 6.65 12.76
CA LYS A 117 -12.76 5.23 13.08
C LYS A 117 -13.59 4.56 11.99
N ILE A 118 -13.15 3.37 11.60
CA ILE A 118 -13.81 2.54 10.61
C ILE A 118 -14.00 1.15 11.19
N ASP A 119 -14.99 0.44 10.66
CA ASP A 119 -15.31 -0.91 11.13
C ASP A 119 -14.89 -2.00 10.18
N SER A 120 -14.30 -1.63 9.05
CA SER A 120 -14.00 -2.57 7.99
C SER A 120 -13.26 -1.87 6.86
N ILE A 121 -12.47 -2.64 6.11
CA ILE A 121 -11.80 -2.22 4.87
C ILE A 121 -12.11 -3.18 3.71
N TYR A 122 -12.13 -2.69 2.49
CA TYR A 122 -12.12 -3.55 1.31
C TYR A 122 -10.72 -4.15 1.17
N SER A 123 -10.64 -5.47 1.00
CA SER A 123 -9.37 -6.20 0.95
C SER A 123 -8.97 -6.67 -0.45
N GLN A 124 -9.94 -6.78 -1.37
CA GLN A 124 -9.68 -7.23 -2.73
C GLN A 124 -10.85 -6.90 -3.66
N VAL A 125 -10.55 -6.75 -4.95
CA VAL A 125 -11.56 -6.72 -6.03
C VAL A 125 -11.20 -7.73 -7.11
N GLY A 126 -12.18 -8.52 -7.53
CA GLY A 126 -11.93 -9.69 -8.36
C GLY A 126 -11.31 -10.83 -7.55
N GLY A 127 -10.82 -11.84 -8.23
CA GLY A 127 -10.13 -12.98 -7.68
C GLY A 127 -10.67 -14.28 -8.23
N SER A 128 -9.91 -15.34 -7.99
CA SER A 128 -10.29 -16.70 -8.30
C SER A 128 -10.45 -17.51 -7.01
N GLN A 129 -11.20 -18.60 -7.09
CA GLN A 129 -11.27 -19.59 -6.02
C GLN A 129 -10.67 -20.89 -6.50
N ASN A 130 -9.81 -21.50 -5.67
CA ASN A 130 -9.18 -22.76 -6.01
C ASN A 130 -10.24 -23.85 -6.26
N GLY A 131 -10.17 -24.49 -7.43
CA GLY A 131 -11.12 -25.52 -7.86
C GLY A 131 -12.48 -24.98 -8.36
N SER A 132 -12.64 -23.67 -8.50
CA SER A 132 -13.82 -23.08 -9.14
C SER A 132 -13.96 -23.56 -10.59
N ARG A 133 -15.21 -23.77 -11.01
CA ARG A 133 -15.60 -24.00 -12.41
C ARG A 133 -16.35 -22.81 -13.01
N ILE A 134 -16.55 -21.76 -12.22
CA ILE A 134 -17.19 -20.53 -12.66
C ILE A 134 -16.10 -19.64 -13.25
N PRO A 135 -16.29 -19.07 -14.46
CA PRO A 135 -15.38 -18.09 -15.04
C PRO A 135 -15.02 -16.97 -14.07
N ASP A 136 -13.72 -16.73 -13.90
CA ASP A 136 -13.12 -15.80 -12.94
C ASP A 136 -11.73 -15.31 -13.42
N ASP A 137 -11.05 -14.51 -12.60
CA ASP A 137 -9.80 -13.85 -12.97
C ASP A 137 -8.64 -14.81 -13.36
N HIS A 138 -8.66 -16.09 -12.95
CA HIS A 138 -7.58 -17.04 -13.28
C HIS A 138 -7.99 -18.07 -14.33
N THR A 139 -9.30 -18.29 -14.51
CA THR A 139 -9.82 -19.20 -15.53
C THR A 139 -10.01 -18.54 -16.90
N CYS A 140 -10.14 -17.20 -16.93
CA CYS A 140 -10.33 -16.42 -18.16
C CYS A 140 -9.05 -15.71 -18.61
N TRP A 141 -8.43 -16.20 -19.70
CA TRP A 141 -7.32 -15.51 -20.36
C TRP A 141 -7.84 -14.47 -21.36
N MET A 142 -8.00 -13.23 -20.91
CA MET A 142 -8.53 -12.15 -21.75
C MET A 142 -7.90 -10.80 -21.39
N ARG A 143 -8.07 -9.84 -22.30
CA ARG A 143 -7.66 -8.46 -22.05
C ARG A 143 -8.49 -7.88 -20.89
N PRO A 144 -7.93 -7.07 -19.99
CA PRO A 144 -8.67 -6.47 -18.89
C PRO A 144 -9.87 -5.62 -19.37
N GLU A 145 -9.76 -5.04 -20.57
CA GLU A 145 -10.82 -4.24 -21.19
C GLU A 145 -12.04 -5.07 -21.63
N ASP A 146 -11.86 -6.38 -21.83
CA ASP A 146 -12.91 -7.28 -22.32
C ASP A 146 -13.59 -8.09 -21.20
N MET A 147 -13.13 -7.98 -19.93
CA MET A 147 -13.65 -8.78 -18.82
C MET A 147 -15.18 -8.77 -18.73
N ASP A 148 -15.80 -9.94 -18.85
CA ASP A 148 -17.26 -10.14 -18.82
C ASP A 148 -17.72 -11.02 -17.64
N TYR A 149 -16.80 -11.53 -16.83
CA TYR A 149 -17.08 -12.32 -15.64
C TYR A 149 -17.32 -11.46 -14.39
N LYS A 150 -17.90 -12.06 -13.36
CA LYS A 150 -18.19 -11.37 -12.10
C LYS A 150 -16.89 -11.12 -11.33
N ARG A 151 -16.72 -9.87 -10.88
CA ARG A 151 -15.57 -9.45 -10.07
C ARG A 151 -16.02 -9.15 -8.64
N PRO A 152 -16.00 -10.14 -7.72
CA PRO A 152 -16.47 -9.94 -6.36
C PRO A 152 -15.57 -8.99 -5.58
N VAL A 153 -16.16 -8.24 -4.66
CA VAL A 153 -15.43 -7.39 -3.73
C VAL A 153 -15.32 -8.12 -2.39
N GLN A 154 -14.11 -8.22 -1.85
CA GLN A 154 -13.85 -8.82 -0.54
C GLN A 154 -13.74 -7.73 0.53
N ILE A 155 -14.30 -8.02 1.70
CA ILE A 155 -14.32 -7.13 2.86
C ILE A 155 -13.58 -7.81 4.01
N ALA A 156 -12.73 -7.05 4.68
CA ALA A 156 -12.09 -7.44 5.92
C ALA A 156 -12.64 -6.60 7.09
N ASN A 157 -13.36 -7.27 8.00
CA ASN A 157 -13.75 -6.68 9.29
C ASN A 157 -12.60 -6.76 10.31
N ALA A 158 -11.62 -7.63 10.08
CA ALA A 158 -10.39 -7.72 10.85
C ALA A 158 -9.25 -8.02 9.87
N GLY A 159 -8.11 -7.37 10.02
CA GLY A 159 -7.04 -7.39 9.01
C GLY A 159 -5.93 -6.42 9.35
N SER A 160 -5.24 -6.69 10.46
CA SER A 160 -4.22 -5.82 11.03
C SER A 160 -3.00 -5.62 10.13
N ASP A 161 -2.60 -6.68 9.44
CA ASP A 161 -1.57 -6.71 8.42
C ASP A 161 -1.94 -5.80 7.24
N LEU A 162 -3.06 -6.10 6.56
CA LEU A 162 -3.51 -5.32 5.42
C LEU A 162 -3.67 -3.83 5.77
N ALA A 163 -4.35 -3.53 6.86
CA ALA A 163 -4.56 -2.15 7.28
C ALA A 163 -3.26 -1.46 7.69
N GLY A 164 -2.32 -2.18 8.30
CA GLY A 164 -1.00 -1.66 8.65
C GLY A 164 -0.17 -1.32 7.43
N GLU A 165 -0.16 -2.19 6.41
CA GLU A 165 0.55 -1.92 5.15
C GLU A 165 -0.10 -0.78 4.36
N MET A 166 -1.43 -0.75 4.25
CA MET A 166 -2.13 0.38 3.61
C MET A 166 -1.85 1.70 4.34
N ALA A 167 -1.76 1.69 5.67
CA ALA A 167 -1.37 2.85 6.45
C ALA A 167 0.07 3.27 6.15
N ALA A 168 1.00 2.31 6.07
CA ALA A 168 2.38 2.56 5.66
C ALA A 168 2.45 3.20 4.28
N THR A 169 1.68 2.70 3.32
CA THR A 169 1.61 3.24 1.96
C THR A 169 1.14 4.68 1.94
N LEU A 170 0.01 4.99 2.60
CA LEU A 170 -0.53 6.36 2.62
C LEU A 170 0.41 7.32 3.36
N ALA A 171 1.03 6.88 4.46
CA ALA A 171 2.00 7.68 5.20
C ALA A 171 3.26 7.95 4.36
N ALA A 172 3.87 6.93 3.75
CA ALA A 172 5.03 7.10 2.86
C ALA A 172 4.71 8.01 1.68
N ALA A 173 3.57 7.79 1.01
CA ALA A 173 3.14 8.63 -0.11
C ALA A 173 2.89 10.08 0.33
N SER A 174 2.41 10.32 1.56
CA SER A 174 2.22 11.69 2.05
C SER A 174 3.51 12.52 2.08
N ILE A 175 4.65 11.86 2.34
CA ILE A 175 5.99 12.47 2.30
C ILE A 175 6.41 12.75 0.86
N VAL A 176 6.15 11.81 -0.05
CA VAL A 176 6.36 12.02 -1.49
C VAL A 176 5.57 13.24 -1.96
N PHE A 177 4.31 13.38 -1.54
CA PHE A 177 3.40 14.47 -1.89
C PHE A 177 3.48 15.70 -0.97
N ARG A 178 4.55 15.88 -0.18
CA ARG A 178 4.67 16.99 0.79
C ARG A 178 4.53 18.39 0.18
N ASP A 179 4.89 18.55 -1.10
CA ASP A 179 4.77 19.82 -1.83
C ASP A 179 3.29 20.18 -2.14
N ASN A 180 2.37 19.21 -2.01
CA ASN A 180 0.92 19.41 -2.09
C ASN A 180 0.30 19.18 -0.70
N ASP A 181 0.35 20.22 0.15
CA ASP A 181 -0.08 20.19 1.55
C ASP A 181 -1.48 19.59 1.76
N ALA A 182 -2.45 19.98 0.94
CA ALA A 182 -3.83 19.49 1.05
C ALA A 182 -3.92 17.97 0.78
N TYR A 183 -3.19 17.49 -0.23
CA TYR A 183 -3.18 16.06 -0.55
C TYR A 183 -2.37 15.26 0.47
N SER A 184 -1.19 15.75 0.87
CA SER A 184 -0.37 15.12 1.91
C SER A 184 -1.15 14.93 3.22
N LYS A 185 -1.85 15.97 3.69
CA LYS A 185 -2.73 15.88 4.88
C LYS A 185 -3.87 14.90 4.72
N LYS A 186 -4.47 14.81 3.52
CA LYS A 186 -5.51 13.82 3.21
C LYS A 186 -4.96 12.39 3.33
N LEU A 187 -3.74 12.15 2.85
CA LEU A 187 -3.08 10.85 2.94
C LEU A 187 -2.72 10.49 4.38
N ILE A 188 -2.13 11.42 5.14
CA ILE A 188 -1.85 11.23 6.58
C ILE A 188 -3.13 10.88 7.31
N LYS A 189 -4.22 11.62 7.09
CA LYS A 189 -5.50 11.34 7.72
C LYS A 189 -5.99 9.92 7.45
N GLY A 190 -5.91 9.47 6.19
CA GLY A 190 -6.25 8.10 5.82
C GLY A 190 -5.36 7.06 6.50
N ALA A 191 -4.04 7.32 6.55
CA ALA A 191 -3.06 6.45 7.21
C ALA A 191 -3.36 6.29 8.70
N GLU A 192 -3.65 7.38 9.41
CA GLU A 192 -4.02 7.36 10.83
C GLU A 192 -5.29 6.54 11.08
N THR A 193 -6.32 6.71 10.24
CA THR A 193 -7.58 5.96 10.34
C THR A 193 -7.38 4.47 10.13
N LEU A 194 -6.60 4.08 9.11
CA LEU A 194 -6.27 2.67 8.86
C LEU A 194 -5.43 2.06 9.98
N PHE A 195 -4.44 2.81 10.47
CA PHE A 195 -3.58 2.33 11.55
C PHE A 195 -4.34 2.16 12.86
N ALA A 196 -5.31 3.04 13.14
CA ALA A 196 -6.22 2.88 14.27
C ALA A 196 -7.06 1.60 14.13
N PHE A 197 -7.59 1.32 12.94
CA PHE A 197 -8.29 0.05 12.65
C PHE A 197 -7.37 -1.16 12.81
N ALA A 198 -6.14 -1.10 12.31
CA ALA A 198 -5.16 -2.17 12.40
C ALA A 198 -4.85 -2.53 13.87
N ARG A 199 -4.76 -1.52 14.73
CA ARG A 199 -4.37 -1.66 16.15
C ARG A 199 -5.53 -1.96 17.09
N ASP A 200 -6.79 -1.82 16.64
CA ASP A 200 -7.99 -2.10 17.43
C ASP A 200 -7.95 -3.54 17.97
N PRO A 201 -7.96 -3.75 19.29
CA PRO A 201 -7.93 -5.09 19.90
C PRO A 201 -9.00 -6.04 19.38
N GLY A 202 -10.19 -5.53 19.03
CA GLY A 202 -11.30 -6.34 18.49
C GLY A 202 -11.09 -6.77 17.04
N ARG A 203 -10.04 -6.28 16.37
CA ARG A 203 -9.79 -6.47 14.94
C ARG A 203 -8.43 -7.11 14.65
N ARG A 204 -7.75 -7.60 15.69
CA ARG A 204 -6.41 -8.22 15.61
C ARG A 204 -6.44 -9.61 15.00
N ARG A 205 -6.53 -9.66 13.69
CA ARG A 205 -6.50 -10.89 12.89
C ARG A 205 -5.75 -10.62 11.60
N ARG A 206 -5.18 -11.67 11.04
CA ARG A 206 -4.66 -11.67 9.67
C ARG A 206 -5.82 -11.52 8.68
N TYR A 207 -5.68 -10.64 7.70
CA TYR A 207 -6.76 -10.32 6.76
C TYR A 207 -7.17 -11.50 5.85
N SER A 208 -6.25 -12.44 5.61
CA SER A 208 -6.45 -13.58 4.70
C SER A 208 -7.26 -14.72 5.31
N VAL A 209 -7.31 -14.85 6.64
CA VAL A 209 -7.75 -16.09 7.30
C VAL A 209 -9.21 -16.40 7.03
N GLY A 210 -9.47 -17.56 6.42
CA GLY A 210 -10.81 -18.04 6.11
C GLY A 210 -11.43 -17.38 4.89
N ASN A 211 -10.67 -16.57 4.14
CA ASN A 211 -11.12 -15.99 2.88
C ASN A 211 -10.56 -16.81 1.70
N SER A 212 -11.44 -17.56 1.04
CA SER A 212 -11.07 -18.44 -0.08
C SER A 212 -10.56 -17.74 -1.34
N PHE A 213 -10.78 -16.42 -1.47
CA PHE A 213 -10.25 -15.61 -2.57
C PHE A 213 -8.86 -15.04 -2.30
N ILE A 214 -8.40 -15.08 -1.03
CA ILE A 214 -7.15 -14.45 -0.59
C ILE A 214 -6.15 -15.50 -0.12
N GLU A 215 -6.58 -16.39 0.77
CA GLU A 215 -5.73 -17.36 1.46
C GLU A 215 -4.91 -18.27 0.52
N PRO A 216 -5.42 -18.72 -0.64
CA PRO A 216 -4.62 -19.51 -1.58
C PRO A 216 -3.51 -18.72 -2.30
N TYR A 217 -3.53 -17.39 -2.27
CA TYR A 217 -2.66 -16.53 -3.08
C TYR A 217 -1.73 -15.68 -2.21
N TYR A 218 -2.29 -14.72 -1.48
CA TYR A 218 -1.56 -13.83 -0.57
C TYR A 218 -1.95 -14.15 0.87
N ASN A 219 -1.54 -15.34 1.34
CA ASN A 219 -1.76 -15.70 2.73
C ASN A 219 -0.81 -14.90 3.64
N SER A 220 -1.39 -14.18 4.60
CA SER A 220 -0.59 -13.55 5.64
C SER A 220 -0.10 -14.58 6.67
N CYS A 221 1.11 -14.39 7.17
CA CYS A 221 1.71 -15.19 8.24
C CYS A 221 1.72 -14.48 9.60
N GLY A 222 1.48 -13.17 9.63
CA GLY A 222 1.61 -12.33 10.82
C GLY A 222 1.11 -10.91 10.56
N TYR A 223 1.07 -10.08 11.58
CA TYR A 223 0.71 -8.65 11.45
C TYR A 223 1.55 -7.73 12.36
N TYR A 224 2.51 -8.29 13.09
CA TYR A 224 3.30 -7.54 14.07
C TYR A 224 4.36 -6.69 13.38
N ASP A 225 4.90 -7.20 12.28
CA ASP A 225 5.75 -6.49 11.35
C ASP A 225 5.02 -5.30 10.73
N GLU A 226 3.77 -5.46 10.29
CA GLU A 226 2.98 -4.33 9.76
C GLU A 226 2.64 -3.28 10.83
N TYR A 227 2.55 -3.66 12.11
CA TYR A 227 2.46 -2.66 13.19
C TYR A 227 3.71 -1.80 13.27
N MET A 228 4.89 -2.43 13.22
CA MET A 228 6.16 -1.74 13.28
C MET A 228 6.37 -0.88 12.04
N TRP A 229 6.05 -1.44 10.88
CA TRP A 229 6.19 -0.80 9.58
C TRP A 229 5.25 0.40 9.42
N GLY A 230 3.95 0.23 9.68
CA GLY A 230 2.98 1.31 9.65
C GLY A 230 3.29 2.41 10.67
N ALA A 231 3.72 2.04 11.88
CA ALA A 231 4.14 3.01 12.89
C ALA A 231 5.37 3.80 12.47
N ALA A 232 6.38 3.15 11.89
CA ALA A 232 7.59 3.82 11.44
C ALA A 232 7.30 4.87 10.35
N TRP A 233 6.46 4.53 9.37
CA TRP A 233 6.06 5.47 8.33
C TRP A 233 5.19 6.60 8.85
N LEU A 234 4.24 6.32 9.75
CA LEU A 234 3.43 7.36 10.38
C LEU A 234 4.27 8.31 11.23
N TYR A 235 5.24 7.78 11.98
CA TYR A 235 6.21 8.62 12.68
C TYR A 235 6.95 9.53 11.69
N TYR A 236 7.50 8.95 10.62
CA TYR A 236 8.29 9.70 9.66
C TYR A 236 7.48 10.76 8.89
N ALA A 237 6.18 10.53 8.70
CA ALA A 237 5.27 11.46 8.05
C ALA A 237 4.75 12.58 8.97
N THR A 238 4.71 12.36 10.30
CA THR A 238 3.99 13.26 11.24
C THR A 238 4.85 13.83 12.37
N ASP A 239 6.07 13.31 12.57
CA ASP A 239 6.93 13.55 13.74
C ASP A 239 6.25 13.23 15.09
N ASN A 240 5.16 12.45 15.09
CA ASN A 240 4.42 12.10 16.29
C ASN A 240 5.05 10.91 17.02
N ASN A 241 5.72 11.19 18.15
CA ASN A 241 6.44 10.19 18.97
C ASN A 241 5.55 9.07 19.55
N THR A 242 4.22 9.20 19.52
CA THR A 242 3.32 8.12 19.94
C THR A 242 3.48 6.87 19.06
N TYR A 243 3.84 7.04 17.79
CA TYR A 243 4.07 5.92 16.87
C TYR A 243 5.38 5.18 17.16
N ILE A 244 6.47 5.87 17.52
CA ILE A 244 7.73 5.23 17.94
C ILE A 244 7.54 4.38 19.21
N SER A 245 6.65 4.80 20.10
CA SER A 245 6.39 4.09 21.36
C SER A 245 5.86 2.65 21.16
N ILE A 246 5.38 2.33 19.95
CA ILE A 246 4.94 0.98 19.57
C ILE A 246 6.10 -0.01 19.53
N HIS A 247 7.32 0.44 19.18
CA HIS A 247 8.54 -0.38 19.27
C HIS A 247 8.80 -0.88 20.68
N LEU A 248 8.62 0.00 21.68
CA LEU A 248 8.79 -0.34 23.09
C LEU A 248 7.75 -1.35 23.56
N LEU A 249 6.51 -1.24 23.06
CA LEU A 249 5.42 -2.16 23.36
C LEU A 249 5.67 -3.56 22.77
N ILE A 250 6.12 -3.65 21.52
CA ILE A 250 6.39 -4.94 20.87
C ILE A 250 7.62 -5.62 21.50
N ARG A 251 8.66 -4.87 21.87
CA ARG A 251 9.78 -5.41 22.67
C ARG A 251 9.35 -6.02 24.00
N SER A 252 8.33 -5.46 24.64
CA SER A 252 7.76 -6.01 25.88
C SER A 252 7.01 -7.33 25.64
N ILE A 253 6.27 -7.43 24.54
CA ILE A 253 5.48 -8.62 24.18
C ILE A 253 6.35 -9.77 23.66
N CYS A 254 7.41 -9.47 22.89
CA CYS A 254 8.29 -10.48 22.29
C CYS A 254 9.37 -11.01 23.25
N GLY A 255 9.32 -10.68 24.54
CA GLY A 255 10.33 -11.06 25.53
C GLY A 255 11.56 -10.16 25.44
N GLY A 256 11.68 -9.23 26.37
CA GLY A 256 12.72 -8.20 26.37
C GLY A 256 14.14 -8.76 26.33
N ILE A 257 14.81 -8.59 25.18
CA ILE A 257 16.27 -8.59 25.17
C ILE A 257 16.69 -7.20 25.67
N THR A 258 17.10 -7.15 26.94
CA THR A 258 17.79 -6.01 27.52
C THR A 258 19.06 -5.73 26.70
N PRO A 259 19.22 -4.55 26.08
CA PRO A 259 20.52 -4.19 25.53
C PRO A 259 21.49 -4.03 26.71
N PRO A 260 22.76 -4.49 26.59
CA PRO A 260 23.73 -4.32 27.66
C PRO A 260 23.90 -2.83 27.93
N SER A 261 23.76 -2.46 29.20
CA SER A 261 23.96 -1.09 29.69
C SER A 261 25.36 -0.62 29.31
N ARG A 262 25.44 0.30 28.35
CA ARG A 262 26.68 1.04 28.10
C ARG A 262 26.45 2.49 28.53
N THR A 263 26.65 2.73 29.82
CA THR A 263 26.99 4.04 30.34
C THR A 263 28.32 4.46 29.71
N ARG A 264 28.28 5.33 28.69
CA ARG A 264 29.41 6.21 28.39
C ARG A 264 28.89 7.58 27.98
N GLU A 265 29.46 8.55 28.68
CA GLU A 265 29.25 9.99 28.68
C GLU A 265 28.97 10.60 27.29
N LEU A 266 28.00 11.51 27.28
CA LEU A 266 27.66 12.38 26.15
C LEU A 266 28.78 13.38 25.90
N GLY A 267 29.59 13.12 24.88
CA GLY A 267 30.44 14.11 24.21
C GLY A 267 29.73 14.69 22.99
N SER A 268 29.54 16.01 23.00
CA SER A 268 29.06 16.87 21.91
C SER A 268 29.59 16.51 20.51
N SER A 269 28.70 16.28 19.55
CA SER A 269 28.68 16.91 18.20
C SER A 269 27.66 16.27 17.26
N ARG A 270 27.17 17.08 16.31
CA ARG A 270 26.04 16.87 15.41
C ARG A 270 26.22 15.71 14.41
N THR A 271 25.07 15.22 13.94
CA THR A 271 24.82 14.46 12.69
C THR A 271 25.12 12.96 12.76
N GLN A 272 24.08 12.14 12.95
CA GLN A 272 24.12 10.73 12.58
C GLN A 272 22.87 10.36 11.78
N ALA A 273 23.11 10.04 10.52
CA ALA A 273 22.18 9.33 9.65
C ALA A 273 21.85 7.96 10.27
N LEU A 274 20.57 7.61 10.30
CA LEU A 274 20.09 6.31 10.76
C LEU A 274 20.41 5.23 9.72
N GLY A 275 21.63 4.70 9.79
CA GLY A 275 22.00 3.46 9.08
C GLY A 275 21.52 2.25 9.87
N PHE A 276 20.43 1.62 9.43
CA PHE A 276 20.02 0.30 9.92
C PHE A 276 20.86 -0.79 9.22
N SER A 277 21.81 -1.39 9.95
CA SER A 277 22.54 -2.58 9.54
C SER A 277 21.88 -3.80 10.18
N TRP A 278 21.24 -4.64 9.38
CA TRP A 278 20.86 -6.00 9.79
C TRP A 278 22.09 -6.91 9.66
N ARG A 279 22.51 -7.54 10.76
CA ARG A 279 23.36 -8.73 10.76
C ARG A 279 22.55 -9.90 11.26
#